data_AF-A0AAU9MNG0-F1
#
_entry.id   AF-A0AAU9MNG0-F1
#
_cell.length_a   1.000
_cell.length_b   1.000
_cell.length_c   1.000
_cell.angle_alpha   90.00
_cell.angle_beta   90.00
_cell.angle_gamma   90.00
#
_symmetry.space_group_name_H-M   'P 1'
#
loop_
_entity.id
_entity.type
_entity.pdbx_description
1 polymer ?
#
loop_
_entity_poly.entity_id
_entity_poly.type
_entity_poly.pdbx_seq_one_letter_code
_entity_poly.pdbx_strand_id
1 'polypeptide(L)' 'MTLTTHPLVNSTFNLKNYEVTLKGSHNIGIAMATPSGLVVPNIKNVQSLSILEITKELSRQIKLAMAKNRNKLS' A
#
# COMPACT_ATOMS: atom_id res chain seq x y z
N MET A 1 -1.88 -5.40 -14.37
CA MET A 1 -1.27 -6.43 -15.25
C MET A 1 0.24 -6.25 -15.43
N THR A 2 0.79 -5.03 -15.45
CA THR A 2 2.25 -4.78 -15.61
C THR A 2 3.13 -5.38 -14.50
N LEU A 3 2.67 -5.37 -13.24
CA LEU A 3 3.41 -5.98 -12.12
C LEU A 3 3.39 -7.52 -12.12
N THR A 4 2.50 -8.13 -12.92
CA THR A 4 2.46 -9.58 -13.14
C THR A 4 3.48 -9.99 -14.20
N THR A 5 3.73 -9.13 -15.19
CA THR A 5 4.69 -9.39 -16.26
C THR A 5 6.14 -9.03 -15.88
N HIS A 6 6.34 -8.20 -14.85
CA HIS A 6 7.66 -7.78 -14.36
C HIS A 6 7.83 -8.10 -12.87
N PRO A 7 8.02 -9.38 -12.50
CA PRO A 7 8.01 -9.82 -11.11
C PRO A 7 9.22 -9.29 -10.30
N LEU A 8 10.33 -8.94 -10.96
CA LEU A 8 11.50 -8.35 -10.34
C LEU A 8 11.22 -6.99 -9.68
N VAL A 9 10.27 -6.21 -10.22
CA VAL A 9 9.90 -4.89 -9.65
C VAL A 9 9.15 -5.05 -8.32
N ASN A 10 8.49 -6.18 -8.10
CA ASN A 10 7.84 -6.52 -6.83
C ASN A 10 8.71 -7.43 -5.93
N SER A 11 10.03 -7.39 -6.11
CA SER A 11 10.98 -8.15 -5.29
C SER A 11 11.61 -7.28 -4.21
N THR A 12 12.07 -7.90 -3.13
CA THR A 12 12.90 -7.24 -2.13
C THR A 12 14.24 -7.95 -2.09
N PHE A 13 15.31 -7.20 -2.30
CA PHE A 13 16.66 -7.71 -2.23
C PHE A 13 17.15 -7.68 -0.78
N ASN A 14 17.58 -8.83 -0.26
CA ASN A 14 18.17 -8.94 1.05
C ASN A 14 19.70 -8.95 0.93
N LEU A 15 20.33 -7.82 1.27
CA LEU A 15 21.79 -7.63 1.23
C LEU A 15 22.57 -8.56 2.17
N LYS A 16 21.95 -9.08 3.23
CA LYS A 16 22.64 -9.95 4.20
C LYS A 16 22.83 -11.38 3.70
N ASN A 17 21.84 -11.88 2.97
CA ASN A 17 21.83 -13.26 2.48
C ASN A 17 22.07 -13.35 0.97
N TYR A 18 22.24 -12.21 0.28
CA TYR A 18 22.31 -12.13 -1.19
C TYR A 18 21.12 -12.80 -1.90
N GLU A 19 19.95 -12.75 -1.27
CA GLU A 19 18.73 -13.41 -1.75
C GLU A 19 17.73 -12.38 -2.29
N VAL A 20 17.08 -12.70 -3.41
CA VAL A 20 15.96 -11.94 -3.97
C VAL A 20 14.67 -12.61 -3.54
N THR A 21 13.87 -11.96 -2.69
CA THR A 21 12.54 -12.46 -2.35
C THR A 21 11.50 -11.88 -3.31
N LEU A 22 10.93 -12.73 -4.16
CA LEU A 22 9.81 -12.38 -5.04
C LEU A 22 8.50 -12.42 -4.27
N LYS A 23 7.75 -11.30 -4.23
CA LYS A 23 6.43 -11.25 -3.58
C LYS A 23 5.35 -11.50 -4.63
N GLY A 24 4.56 -12.55 -4.44
CA GLY A 24 3.41 -12.87 -5.31
C GLY A 24 2.21 -11.91 -5.12
N SER A 25 2.11 -11.31 -3.93
CA SER A 25 1.09 -10.29 -3.62
C SER A 25 1.58 -8.89 -3.98
N HIS A 26 0.77 -8.13 -4.71
CA HIS A 26 1.01 -6.72 -5.00
C HIS A 26 0.40 -5.86 -3.90
N ASN A 27 1.25 -5.46 -2.95
CA ASN A 27 0.89 -4.51 -1.91
C ASN A 27 1.35 -3.13 -2.35
N ILE A 28 0.41 -2.26 -2.72
CA ILE A 28 0.72 -0.95 -3.29
C ILE A 28 0.41 0.14 -2.26
N GLY A 29 1.44 0.89 -1.89
CA GLY A 29 1.29 2.12 -1.14
C GLY A 29 0.86 3.26 -2.06
N ILE A 30 -0.27 3.90 -1.76
CA ILE A 30 -0.71 5.08 -2.51
C ILE A 30 -0.46 6.29 -1.64
N ALA A 31 0.48 7.17 -2.04
CA ALA A 31 0.72 8.41 -1.32
C ALA A 31 -0.41 9.41 -1.62
N MET A 32 -1.04 9.94 -0.57
CA MET A 32 -2.11 10.92 -0.69
C MET A 32 -1.85 12.12 0.21
N ALA A 33 -1.93 13.31 -0.39
CA ALA A 33 -1.90 14.56 0.35
C ALA A 33 -3.27 14.77 1.01
N THR A 34 -3.27 14.88 2.34
CA THR A 34 -4.47 15.24 3.12
C THR A 34 -4.23 16.59 3.81
N PRO A 35 -5.29 17.34 4.19
CA PRO A 35 -5.14 18.59 4.92
C PRO A 35 -4.35 18.47 6.24
N SER A 36 -4.31 17.26 6.83
CA SER A 36 -3.58 16.96 8.06
C SER A 36 -2.17 16.39 7.83
N GLY A 37 -1.68 16.34 6.57
CA GLY A 37 -0.35 15.85 6.22
C GLY A 37 -0.35 14.78 5.11
N LEU A 38 0.82 14.16 4.90
CA LEU A 38 0.99 13.07 3.94
C LEU A 38 0.58 11.73 4.57
N VAL A 39 -0.35 11.02 3.93
CA VAL A 39 -0.78 9.68 4.36
C VAL A 39 -0.45 8.70 3.23
N VAL A 40 0.20 7.59 3.56
CA VAL A 40 0.53 6.52 2.60
C VAL A 40 -0.15 5.22 3.01
N PRO A 41 -1.44 5.01 2.68
CA PRO A 41 -2.12 3.74 2.89
C PRO A 41 -1.51 2.64 2.03
N ASN A 42 -1.24 1.50 2.67
CA ASN A 42 -0.84 0.27 2.01
C ASN A 42 -2.08 -0.57 1.69
N ILE A 43 -2.39 -0.72 0.39
CA ILE A 43 -3.48 -1.57 -0.08
C ILE A 43 -2.90 -2.95 -0.36
N LYS A 44 -3.39 -3.97 0.35
CA LYS A 44 -2.91 -5.35 0.20
C LYS A 44 -3.64 -6.05 -0.95
N ASN A 45 -2.93 -6.91 -1.66
CA ASN A 45 -3.48 -7.77 -2.71
C ASN A 45 -4.24 -7.03 -3.83
N VAL A 46 -3.68 -5.93 -4.33
CA VAL A 46 -4.31 -5.10 -5.38
C VAL A 46 -4.61 -5.90 -6.65
N GLN A 47 -3.87 -6.98 -6.93
CA GLN A 47 -4.12 -7.84 -8.09
C GLN A 47 -5.47 -8.55 -8.08
N SER A 48 -6.08 -8.72 -6.91
CA SER A 48 -7.37 -9.41 -6.74
C SER A 48 -8.53 -8.43 -6.55
N LEU A 49 -8.26 -7.12 -6.55
CA LEU A 49 -9.25 -6.08 -6.30
C LEU A 49 -9.60 -5.32 -7.58
N SER A 50 -10.88 -5.02 -7.75
CA SER A 50 -11.37 -4.08 -8.76
C SER A 50 -11.02 -2.64 -8.38
N ILE A 51 -10.93 -1.74 -9.37
CA ILE A 51 -10.70 -0.30 -9.17
C ILE A 51 -11.68 0.28 -8.14
N LEU A 52 -12.95 -0.14 -8.19
CA LEU A 52 -13.97 0.35 -7.25
C LEU A 52 -13.68 -0.09 -5.81
N GLU A 53 -13.19 -1.32 -5.62
CA GLU A 53 -12.84 -1.85 -4.30
C GLU A 53 -11.59 -1.17 -3.75
N ILE A 54 -10.61 -0.89 -4.62
CA ILE A 54 -9.43 -0.09 -4.28
C ILE A 54 -9.86 1.30 -3.79
N THR A 55 -10.76 1.98 -4.50
CA THR A 55 -11.25 3.31 -4.09
C THR A 55 -12.02 3.26 -2.77
N LYS A 56 -12.82 2.21 -2.53
CA LYS A 56 -13.53 2.00 -1.25
C LYS A 56 -12.56 1.79 -0.10
N GLU A 57 -11.57 0.89 -0.26
CA GLU A 57 -10.56 0.62 0.76
C GLU A 57 -9.68 1.83 1.03
N LEU A 58 -9.31 2.56 -0.02
CA LEU A 58 -8.57 3.82 0.08
C LEU A 58 -9.36 4.85 0.90
N SER A 59 -10.63 5.07 0.55
CA SER A 59 -11.52 5.99 1.27
C SER A 59 -11.68 5.59 2.75
N ARG A 60 -11.77 4.28 3.02
CA ARG A 60 -11.85 3.73 4.38
C ARG A 60 -10.55 3.99 5.16
N GLN A 61 -9.40 3.71 4.55
CA GLN A 61 -8.08 3.94 5.17
C GLN A 61 -7.83 5.42 5.45
N ILE A 62 -8.26 6.33 4.57
CA ILE A 62 -8.16 7.79 4.79
C ILE A 62 -9.03 8.21 5.97
N LYS A 63 -10.29 7.75 6.04
CA LYS A 63 -11.17 8.04 7.18
C LYS A 63 -10.55 7.56 8.50
N LEU A 64 -9.98 6.36 8.50
CA LEU A 64 -9.29 5.81 9.67
C LEU A 64 -8.01 6.60 10.02
N ALA A 65 -7.22 7.01 9.03
CA ALA A 65 -6.02 7.81 9.26
C ALA A 65 -6.36 9.20 9.85
N MET A 66 -7.40 9.84 9.32
CA MET A 66 -7.92 11.10 9.85
C MET A 66 -8.48 10.94 11.27
N ALA A 67 -9.16 9.83 11.57
CA ALA A 67 -9.65 9.53 12.92
C ALA A 67 -8.50 9.23 13.91
N LYS A 68 -7.47 8.51 13.47
CA LYS A 68 -6.33 8.09 14.33
C LYS A 68 -5.46 9.27 14.77
N ASN A 69 -5.39 10.35 13.98
CA ASN A 69 -4.69 11.58 14.35
C ASN A 69 -5.37 12.39 15.48
N ARG A 70 -6.62 12.09 15.85
CA ARG A 70 -7.27 12.71 17.02
C ARG A 70 -6.93 12.05 18.35
N ASN A 71 -6.56 10.76 18.35
CA ASN A 71 -6.31 9.99 19.58
C ASN A 71 -4.85 10.01 20.06
N LYS A 72 -3.97 10.82 19.44
CA LYS A 72 -2.57 11.00 19.88
C LYS A 72 -2.36 12.26 20.75
N LEU A 73 -3.43 12.95 21.14
CA LEU A 73 -3.41 14.15 22.00
C LEU A 73 -4.01 13.93 23.40
N SER A 74 -4.15 12.68 23.87
CA SER A 74 -4.51 12.38 25.26
C SER A 74 -3.44 11.55 25.95
#